data_AF-A0A2R7K332-F1
#
_entry.id   AF-A0A2R7K332-F1
#
_cell.length_a   1.000
_cell.length_b   1.000
_cell.length_c   1.000
_cell.angle_alpha   90.00
_cell.angle_beta   90.00
_cell.angle_gamma   90.00
#
_symmetry.space_group_name_H-M   'P 1'
#
loop_
_entity.id
_entity.type
_entity.pdbx_description
1 polymer ?
#
loop_
_entity_poly.entity_id
_entity_poly.type
_entity_poly.pdbx_seq_one_letter_code
_entity_poly.pdbx_strand_id
1 'polypeptide(L)'
;MTIEKGLQELHDKGVTEVLLFPLYPQYAMASTLTILVKAEEIRKKKFPQMTFTDVPAFYNKPDYIKNLADSIQKHLVGFHYDHLLFSYHGIPERHIRKTDVTKSHCKIDGSCCNTPSPAHDFCYRHQCYETTKQVVKLLGLPADKYSLTFQSRLAGDKWLEPYTDVEVDKMPAKGIKKLAVVTPAFVSDCLETLEEIAMRAKEDFEAKGGENFLAIPCLNDDDEWCQTVSNWINDWAR
;
A
#
# COMPACT_ATOMS: atom_id res chain seq x y z
N MET A 1 -17.05 -2.87 13.33
CA MET A 1 -16.69 -2.07 14.51
C MET A 1 -16.37 -0.66 14.05
N THR A 2 -16.83 0.40 14.73
CA THR A 2 -16.55 1.80 14.33
C THR A 2 -15.42 2.39 15.17
N ILE A 3 -14.76 3.46 14.69
CA ILE A 3 -13.73 4.18 15.46
C ILE A 3 -14.27 4.61 16.82
N GLU A 4 -15.49 5.17 16.85
CA GLU A 4 -16.13 5.59 18.10
C GLU A 4 -16.29 4.44 19.10
N LYS A 5 -16.76 3.27 18.63
CA LYS A 5 -16.93 2.11 19.50
C LYS A 5 -15.59 1.65 20.09
N GLY A 6 -14.53 1.59 19.27
CA GLY A 6 -13.19 1.24 19.75
C GLY A 6 -12.65 2.22 20.79
N LEU A 7 -12.85 3.53 20.56
CA LEU A 7 -12.47 4.56 21.54
C LEU A 7 -13.28 4.45 22.84
N GLN A 8 -14.58 4.16 22.76
CA GLN A 8 -15.41 3.93 23.94
C GLN A 8 -14.89 2.74 24.76
N GLU A 9 -14.57 1.62 24.12
CA GLU A 9 -14.03 0.43 24.80
C GLU A 9 -12.69 0.70 25.49
N LEU A 10 -11.85 1.58 24.94
CA LEU A 10 -10.62 2.05 25.57
C LEU A 10 -10.91 3.01 26.74
N HIS A 11 -11.85 3.94 26.54
CA HIS A 11 -12.27 4.90 27.56
C HIS A 11 -12.83 4.21 28.81
N ASP A 12 -13.67 3.20 28.62
CA ASP A 12 -14.28 2.41 29.70
C ASP A 12 -13.23 1.66 30.54
N LYS A 13 -12.04 1.42 29.97
CA LYS A 13 -10.87 0.84 30.65
C LYS A 13 -9.95 1.88 31.30
N GLY A 14 -10.30 3.17 31.24
CA GLY A 14 -9.51 4.26 31.79
C GLY A 14 -8.32 4.69 30.94
N VAL A 15 -8.27 4.32 29.66
CA VAL A 15 -7.17 4.70 28.75
C VAL A 15 -7.25 6.20 28.43
N THR A 16 -6.15 6.91 28.62
CA THR A 16 -6.00 8.33 28.28
C THR A 16 -5.05 8.58 27.12
N GLU A 17 -4.19 7.62 26.78
CA GLU A 17 -3.22 7.75 25.69
C GLU A 17 -3.51 6.65 24.65
N VAL A 18 -3.68 7.05 23.39
CA VAL A 18 -4.04 6.13 22.31
C VAL A 18 -3.07 6.28 21.15
N LEU A 19 -2.48 5.17 20.73
CA LEU A 19 -1.75 5.07 19.48
C LEU A 19 -2.75 4.82 18.34
N LEU A 20 -2.93 5.80 17.46
CA LEU A 20 -3.75 5.67 16.27
C LEU A 20 -2.88 5.14 15.13
N PHE A 21 -3.14 3.90 14.72
CA PHE A 21 -2.36 3.21 13.70
C PHE A 21 -3.21 2.89 12.46
N PRO A 22 -3.27 3.80 11.46
CA PRO A 22 -3.84 3.47 10.17
C PRO A 22 -3.03 2.36 9.49
N LEU A 23 -3.66 1.24 9.18
CA LEU A 23 -3.03 0.06 8.57
C LEU A 23 -2.79 0.23 7.05
N TYR A 24 -2.34 1.42 6.64
CA TYR A 24 -1.97 1.76 5.27
C TYR A 24 -0.52 2.23 5.24
N PRO A 25 0.39 1.52 4.55
CA PRO A 25 1.80 1.90 4.51
C PRO A 25 2.01 3.27 3.86
N GLN A 26 1.30 3.55 2.76
CA GLN A 26 1.37 4.83 2.05
C GLN A 26 0.24 5.77 2.50
N TYR A 27 0.57 7.05 2.63
CA TYR A 27 -0.38 8.12 2.86
C TYR A 27 -1.30 8.31 1.66
N ALA A 28 -2.61 8.28 1.90
CA ALA A 28 -3.59 8.79 0.94
C ALA A 28 -4.68 9.61 1.63
N MET A 29 -5.19 10.61 0.91
CA MET A 29 -6.30 11.46 1.36
C MET A 29 -7.55 10.63 1.69
N ALA A 30 -7.83 9.61 0.87
CA ALA A 30 -9.02 8.78 0.96
C ALA A 30 -8.93 7.67 2.04
N SER A 31 -7.78 7.49 2.68
CA SER A 31 -7.57 6.48 3.72
C SER A 31 -7.00 7.13 4.99
N THR A 32 -5.67 7.24 5.09
CA THR A 32 -4.96 7.74 6.27
C THR A 32 -5.52 9.07 6.75
N LEU A 33 -5.63 10.08 5.88
CA LEU A 33 -6.13 11.40 6.30
C LEU A 33 -7.58 11.34 6.80
N THR A 34 -8.43 10.57 6.14
CA THR A 34 -9.84 10.44 6.54
C THR A 34 -9.96 9.79 7.91
N ILE A 35 -9.15 8.77 8.20
CA ILE A 35 -9.09 8.11 9.51
C ILE A 35 -8.64 9.10 10.59
N LEU A 36 -7.52 9.79 10.37
CA LEU A 36 -6.95 10.73 11.35
C LEU A 36 -7.93 11.86 11.68
N VAL A 37 -8.51 12.50 10.65
CA VAL A 37 -9.51 13.56 10.84
C VAL A 37 -10.73 13.03 11.59
N LYS A 38 -11.25 11.86 11.20
CA LYS A 38 -12.45 11.32 11.82
C LYS A 38 -12.24 10.92 13.28
N ALA A 39 -11.10 10.31 13.59
CA ALA A 39 -10.73 9.96 14.95
C ALA A 39 -10.61 11.22 15.82
N GLU A 40 -9.95 12.26 15.33
CA GLU A 40 -9.76 13.51 16.07
C GLU A 40 -11.08 14.25 16.30
N GLU A 41 -12.00 14.26 15.32
CA GLU A 41 -13.37 14.77 15.51
C GLU A 41 -14.10 14.07 16.66
N ILE A 42 -14.03 12.73 16.70
CA ILE A 42 -14.67 11.92 17.74
C ILE A 42 -14.03 12.18 19.09
N ARG A 43 -12.69 12.19 19.16
CA ARG A 43 -11.92 12.47 20.37
C ARG A 43 -12.31 13.80 20.98
N LYS A 44 -12.28 14.90 20.21
CA LYS A 44 -12.66 16.24 20.68
C LYS A 44 -14.08 16.29 21.24
N LYS A 45 -15.02 15.56 20.63
CA LYS A 45 -16.44 15.60 20.99
C LYS A 45 -16.78 14.73 22.21
N LYS A 46 -16.18 13.55 22.31
CA LYS A 46 -16.61 12.50 23.27
C LYS A 46 -15.55 12.12 24.29
N PHE A 47 -14.27 12.24 23.94
CA PHE A 47 -13.15 11.78 24.77
C PHE A 47 -12.09 12.88 24.90
N PRO A 48 -12.43 14.09 25.39
CA PRO A 48 -11.52 15.24 25.38
C PRO A 48 -10.25 15.03 26.23
N GLN A 49 -10.29 14.09 27.18
CA GLN A 49 -9.16 13.72 28.03
C GLN A 49 -8.20 12.72 27.36
N MET A 50 -8.57 12.12 26.22
CA MET A 50 -7.67 11.26 25.48
C MET A 50 -6.68 12.09 24.65
N THR A 51 -5.43 11.65 24.59
CA THR A 51 -4.40 12.15 23.69
C THR A 51 -4.07 11.09 22.65
N PHE A 52 -3.87 11.52 21.40
CA PHE A 52 -3.52 10.64 20.29
C PHE A 52 -2.06 10.82 19.90
N THR A 53 -1.39 9.70 19.65
CA THR A 53 -0.16 9.65 18.88
C THR A 53 -0.46 8.93 17.58
N ASP A 54 -0.11 9.50 16.44
CA ASP A 54 -0.38 8.89 15.14
C ASP A 54 0.86 8.15 14.64
N VAL A 55 0.67 6.93 14.12
CA VAL A 55 1.71 6.29 13.31
C VAL A 55 1.68 6.93 11.91
N PRO A 56 2.76 7.61 11.49
CA PRO A 56 2.81 8.22 10.16
C PRO A 56 2.86 7.14 9.08
N ALA A 57 2.75 7.55 7.81
CA ALA A 57 2.98 6.65 6.68
C ALA A 57 4.33 5.93 6.86
N PHE A 58 4.31 4.61 6.78
CA PHE A 58 5.44 3.74 7.12
C PHE A 58 5.98 2.98 5.90
N TYR A 59 5.60 3.41 4.69
CA TYR A 59 5.97 2.82 3.40
C TYR A 59 7.47 2.55 3.19
N ASN A 60 8.34 3.32 3.85
CA ASN A 60 9.80 3.23 3.76
C ASN A 60 10.47 2.83 5.09
N LYS A 61 9.71 2.40 6.10
CA LYS A 61 10.31 1.91 7.34
C LYS A 61 11.11 0.63 7.05
N PRO A 62 12.39 0.53 7.49
CA PRO A 62 13.26 -0.59 7.11
C PRO A 62 12.75 -1.97 7.50
N ASP A 63 12.11 -2.09 8.67
CA ASP A 63 11.51 -3.33 9.18
C ASP A 63 10.25 -3.72 8.39
N TYR A 64 9.38 -2.77 8.05
CA TYR A 64 8.25 -3.02 7.14
C TYR A 64 8.71 -3.49 5.75
N ILE A 65 9.69 -2.79 5.16
CA ILE A 65 10.25 -3.14 3.85
C ILE A 65 10.88 -4.53 3.89
N LYS A 66 11.59 -4.88 4.96
CA LYS A 66 12.17 -6.20 5.15
C LYS A 66 11.08 -7.27 5.23
N ASN A 67 10.06 -7.08 6.07
CA ASN A 67 8.95 -8.03 6.21
C ASN A 67 8.22 -8.25 4.88
N LEU A 68 7.96 -7.19 4.13
CA LEU A 68 7.35 -7.28 2.81
C LEU A 68 8.24 -8.04 1.80
N ALA A 69 9.54 -7.74 1.76
CA ALA A 69 10.48 -8.44 0.88
C ALA A 69 10.61 -9.92 1.26
N ASP A 70 10.74 -10.24 2.55
CA ASP A 70 10.86 -11.62 3.02
C ASP A 70 9.58 -12.43 2.72
N SER A 71 8.41 -11.83 2.93
CA SER A 71 7.13 -12.46 2.58
C SER A 71 7.01 -12.72 1.08
N ILE A 72 7.35 -11.73 0.23
CA ILE A 72 7.39 -11.93 -1.22
C ILE A 72 8.36 -13.07 -1.57
N GLN A 73 9.57 -13.04 -1.04
CA GLN A 73 10.60 -14.04 -1.32
C GLN A 73 10.14 -15.44 -0.95
N LYS A 74 9.48 -15.61 0.22
CA LYS A 74 8.91 -16.87 0.72
C LYS A 74 7.89 -17.45 -0.25
N HIS A 75 6.98 -16.62 -0.78
CA HIS A 75 5.95 -17.07 -1.73
C HIS A 75 6.50 -17.32 -3.15
N LEU A 76 7.61 -16.69 -3.52
CA LEU A 76 8.28 -16.94 -4.79
C LEU A 76 9.12 -18.23 -4.79
N VAL A 77 9.41 -18.84 -3.63
CA VAL A 77 10.16 -20.11 -3.57
C VAL A 77 9.39 -21.20 -4.31
N GLY A 78 10.05 -21.80 -5.31
CA GLY A 78 9.46 -22.86 -6.13
C GLY A 78 8.51 -22.36 -7.24
N PHE A 79 8.19 -21.06 -7.27
CA PHE A 79 7.45 -20.45 -8.37
C PHE A 79 8.42 -19.82 -9.38
N HIS A 80 8.54 -20.43 -10.55
CA HIS A 80 9.30 -19.83 -11.65
C HIS A 80 8.45 -18.76 -12.34
N TYR A 81 8.80 -17.48 -12.17
CA TYR A 81 8.10 -16.36 -12.79
C TYR A 81 8.96 -15.66 -13.87
N ASP A 82 8.28 -15.11 -14.86
CA ASP A 82 8.87 -14.24 -15.86
C ASP A 82 8.95 -12.80 -15.37
N HIS A 83 7.96 -12.37 -14.57
CA HIS A 83 7.78 -10.99 -14.12
C HIS A 83 7.10 -10.90 -12.75
N LEU A 84 7.54 -9.94 -11.92
CA LEU A 84 6.88 -9.56 -10.66
C LEU A 84 6.19 -8.19 -10.81
N LEU A 85 4.86 -8.18 -10.71
CA LEU A 85 4.06 -6.98 -10.80
C LEU A 85 3.67 -6.45 -9.43
N PHE A 86 4.07 -5.21 -9.13
CA PHE A 86 3.59 -4.47 -7.95
C PHE A 86 2.32 -3.69 -8.32
N SER A 87 1.16 -4.15 -7.85
CA SER A 87 -0.13 -3.52 -8.10
C SER A 87 -0.58 -2.73 -6.87
N TYR A 88 -0.69 -1.41 -6.98
CA TYR A 88 -1.18 -0.54 -5.90
C TYR A 88 -2.61 -0.11 -6.17
N HIS A 89 -3.43 0.17 -5.16
CA HIS A 89 -4.72 0.80 -5.42
C HIS A 89 -4.48 2.18 -6.07
N GLY A 90 -5.10 2.41 -7.22
CA GLY A 90 -5.07 3.67 -7.93
C GLY A 90 -5.80 4.77 -7.17
N ILE A 91 -5.42 6.02 -7.42
CA ILE A 91 -6.15 7.18 -6.95
C ILE A 91 -6.25 8.22 -8.07
N PRO A 92 -7.26 9.11 -8.04
CA PRO A 92 -7.34 10.22 -8.98
C PRO A 92 -6.11 11.14 -8.90
N GLU A 93 -5.60 11.61 -10.04
CA GLU A 93 -4.45 12.54 -10.08
C GLU A 93 -4.69 13.81 -9.25
N ARG A 94 -5.95 14.27 -9.17
CA ARG A 94 -6.32 15.41 -8.34
C ARG A 94 -5.98 15.22 -6.86
N HIS A 95 -5.98 13.99 -6.34
CA HIS A 95 -5.64 13.74 -4.93
C HIS A 95 -4.16 14.03 -4.71
N ILE A 96 -3.30 13.57 -5.62
CA ILE A 96 -1.86 13.87 -5.61
C ILE A 96 -1.60 15.38 -5.63
N ARG A 97 -2.30 16.12 -6.49
CA ARG A 97 -2.15 17.58 -6.57
C ARG A 97 -2.64 18.29 -5.30
N LYS A 98 -3.71 17.80 -4.68
CA LYS A 98 -4.27 18.40 -3.45
C LYS A 98 -3.34 18.19 -2.25
N THR A 99 -2.74 17.01 -2.11
CA THR A 99 -1.84 16.67 -0.99
C THR A 99 -0.44 17.26 -1.14
N ASP A 100 -0.08 17.75 -2.33
CA ASP A 100 1.16 18.50 -2.51
C ASP A 100 1.16 19.79 -1.67
N VAL A 101 1.98 19.80 -0.62
CA VAL A 101 2.16 20.94 0.28
C VAL A 101 2.91 22.09 -0.37
N THR A 102 3.70 21.82 -1.41
CA THR A 102 4.46 22.83 -2.18
C THR A 102 3.64 23.47 -3.30
N LYS A 103 2.47 22.87 -3.62
CA LYS A 103 1.57 23.27 -4.72
C LYS A 103 2.19 23.27 -6.12
N SER A 104 3.43 22.82 -6.28
CA SER A 104 4.21 22.97 -7.52
C SER A 104 5.13 21.79 -7.83
N HIS A 105 5.42 20.93 -6.86
CA HIS A 105 6.35 19.81 -7.03
C HIS A 105 5.78 18.70 -7.91
N CYS A 106 4.54 18.29 -7.65
CA CYS A 106 4.01 17.10 -8.31
C CYS A 106 3.42 17.40 -9.70
N LYS A 107 4.21 17.10 -10.73
CA LYS A 107 3.83 17.27 -12.14
C LYS A 107 3.22 16.01 -12.78
N ILE A 108 3.47 14.82 -12.20
CA ILE A 108 3.03 13.52 -12.72
C ILE A 108 3.60 13.26 -14.13
N ASP A 109 4.85 13.64 -14.33
CA ASP A 109 5.61 13.50 -15.60
C ASP A 109 6.81 12.53 -15.47
N GLY A 110 6.92 11.85 -14.32
CA GLY A 110 8.05 10.97 -13.99
C GLY A 110 9.27 11.66 -13.40
N SER A 111 9.40 12.99 -13.52
CA SER A 111 10.57 13.73 -13.01
C SER A 111 10.49 13.99 -11.50
N CYS A 112 9.30 14.27 -10.97
CA CYS A 112 9.12 14.74 -9.59
C CYS A 112 9.37 13.68 -8.51
N CYS A 113 9.21 12.39 -8.81
CA CYS A 113 9.37 11.33 -7.82
C CYS A 113 10.83 11.08 -7.43
N ASN A 114 11.78 11.54 -8.24
CA ASN A 114 13.22 11.34 -8.02
C ASN A 114 13.93 12.58 -7.46
N THR A 115 13.24 13.71 -7.38
CA THR A 115 13.79 14.96 -6.83
C THR A 115 13.29 15.14 -5.40
N PRO A 116 14.17 15.17 -4.38
CA PRO A 116 13.77 15.31 -2.97
C PRO A 116 12.85 16.51 -2.75
N SER A 117 11.76 16.30 -2.00
CA SER A 117 10.80 17.36 -1.69
C SER A 117 9.97 17.00 -0.46
N PRO A 118 9.59 17.99 0.38
CA PRO A 118 8.62 17.78 1.46
C PRO A 118 7.26 17.26 0.97
N ALA A 119 6.94 17.40 -0.32
CA ALA A 119 5.74 16.81 -0.90
C ALA A 119 5.71 15.27 -0.81
N HIS A 120 6.87 14.62 -0.72
CA HIS A 120 7.00 13.17 -0.70
C HIS A 120 6.36 12.52 0.55
N ASP A 121 6.31 13.23 1.67
CA ASP A 121 5.65 12.77 2.91
C ASP A 121 4.14 12.58 2.74
N PHE A 122 3.54 13.23 1.73
CA PHE A 122 2.09 13.19 1.47
C PHE A 122 1.75 12.76 0.02
N CYS A 123 2.74 12.32 -0.76
CA CYS A 123 2.57 11.93 -2.15
C CYS A 123 2.47 10.40 -2.28
N TYR A 124 1.25 9.88 -2.29
CA TYR A 124 0.97 8.45 -2.47
C TYR A 124 1.75 7.81 -3.62
N ARG A 125 1.78 8.48 -4.79
CA ARG A 125 2.50 8.00 -5.97
C ARG A 125 3.98 7.78 -5.66
N HIS A 126 4.67 8.80 -5.12
CA HIS A 126 6.08 8.68 -4.74
C HIS A 126 6.29 7.53 -3.76
N GLN A 127 5.43 7.41 -2.74
CA GLN A 127 5.55 6.39 -1.70
C GLN A 127 5.38 4.97 -2.25
N CYS A 128 4.51 4.77 -3.25
CA CYS A 128 4.38 3.49 -3.96
C CYS A 128 5.68 3.14 -4.71
N TYR A 129 6.23 4.09 -5.48
CA TYR A 129 7.49 3.89 -6.20
C TYR A 129 8.66 3.62 -5.26
N GLU A 130 8.75 4.34 -4.13
CA GLU A 130 9.81 4.17 -3.15
C GLU A 130 9.70 2.83 -2.42
N THR A 131 8.48 2.39 -2.06
CA THR A 131 8.24 1.03 -1.53
C THR A 131 8.76 -0.04 -2.51
N THR A 132 8.33 0.04 -3.78
CA THR A 132 8.74 -0.91 -4.82
C THR A 132 10.26 -0.91 -4.99
N LYS A 133 10.88 0.26 -5.08
CA LYS A 133 12.34 0.41 -5.24
C LYS A 133 13.11 -0.25 -4.10
N GLN A 134 12.69 -0.07 -2.86
CA GLN A 134 13.38 -0.65 -1.71
C GLN A 134 13.19 -2.17 -1.63
N VAL A 135 11.98 -2.68 -1.89
CA VAL A 135 11.71 -4.12 -1.93
C VAL A 135 12.50 -4.80 -3.05
N VAL A 136 12.44 -4.27 -4.28
CA VAL A 136 13.20 -4.77 -5.44
C VAL A 136 14.70 -4.83 -5.14
N LYS A 137 15.24 -3.80 -4.45
CA LYS A 137 16.64 -3.77 -4.04
C LYS A 137 16.98 -4.92 -3.08
N LEU A 138 16.11 -5.24 -2.12
CA LEU A 138 16.33 -6.35 -1.20
C LEU A 138 16.21 -7.72 -1.89
N LEU A 139 15.27 -7.85 -2.83
CA LEU A 139 15.06 -9.07 -3.62
C LEU A 139 16.13 -9.28 -4.72
N GLY A 140 16.96 -8.27 -5.00
CA GLY A 140 17.97 -8.32 -6.05
C GLY A 140 17.38 -8.45 -7.46
N LEU A 141 16.16 -7.94 -7.69
CA LEU A 141 15.48 -8.09 -8.98
C LEU A 141 16.06 -7.12 -10.02
N PRO A 142 16.36 -7.59 -11.24
CA PRO A 142 16.81 -6.71 -12.32
C PRO A 142 15.63 -5.88 -12.86
N ALA A 143 15.95 -4.74 -13.48
CA ALA A 143 14.97 -3.72 -13.91
C ALA A 143 13.94 -4.20 -14.94
N ASP A 144 14.24 -5.27 -15.67
CA ASP A 144 13.38 -5.89 -16.67
C ASP A 144 12.45 -7.00 -16.10
N LYS A 145 12.60 -7.34 -14.81
CA LYS A 145 11.83 -8.39 -14.14
C LYS A 145 10.72 -7.90 -13.22
N TYR A 146 10.50 -6.58 -13.15
CA TYR A 146 9.41 -6.03 -12.38
C TYR A 146 8.79 -4.80 -13.04
N SER A 147 7.55 -4.50 -12.65
CA SER A 147 6.90 -3.23 -12.98
C SER A 147 5.94 -2.84 -11.86
N LEU A 148 5.48 -1.59 -11.91
CA LEU A 148 4.49 -1.05 -10.99
C LEU A 148 3.26 -0.61 -11.79
N THR A 149 2.07 -0.99 -11.33
CA THR A 149 0.78 -0.55 -11.86
C THR A 149 -0.15 -0.07 -10.75
N PHE A 150 -1.27 0.52 -11.16
CA PHE A 150 -2.35 0.96 -10.30
C PHE A 150 -3.66 0.24 -10.67
N GLN A 151 -4.22 -0.55 -9.76
CA GLN A 151 -5.50 -1.23 -9.91
C GLN A 151 -6.66 -0.36 -9.44
N SER A 152 -7.88 -0.77 -9.77
CA SER A 152 -9.13 -0.09 -9.39
C SER A 152 -9.22 1.36 -9.87
N ARG A 153 -10.27 1.69 -10.63
CA ARG A 153 -10.55 3.07 -11.02
C ARG A 153 -12.04 3.27 -11.24
N LEU A 154 -12.48 4.51 -11.06
CA LEU A 154 -13.84 4.93 -11.39
C LEU A 154 -13.84 5.74 -12.69
N ALA A 155 -14.92 5.61 -13.45
CA ALA A 155 -15.14 6.40 -14.65
C ALA A 155 -15.25 7.91 -14.32
N GLY A 156 -14.80 8.76 -15.25
CA GLY A 156 -15.00 10.21 -15.22
C GLY A 156 -13.79 11.05 -14.82
N ASP A 157 -12.84 10.49 -14.07
CA ASP A 157 -11.61 11.20 -13.67
C ASP A 157 -10.36 10.60 -14.32
N LYS A 158 -9.27 11.37 -14.36
CA LYS A 158 -7.93 10.85 -14.68
C LYS A 158 -7.29 10.23 -13.43
N TRP A 159 -6.91 8.97 -13.51
CA TRP A 159 -6.31 8.19 -12.42
C TRP A 159 -4.82 7.98 -12.66
N LEU A 160 -4.12 7.53 -11.61
CA LEU A 160 -2.72 7.14 -11.75
C LEU A 160 -2.57 5.97 -12.71
N GLU A 161 -1.59 6.09 -13.59
CA GLU A 161 -1.21 5.12 -14.60
C GLU A 161 0.21 4.60 -14.33
N PRO A 162 0.56 3.39 -14.82
CA PRO A 162 -0.23 2.52 -15.71
C PRO A 162 -1.31 1.69 -14.98
N TYR A 163 -2.40 1.33 -15.66
CA TYR A 163 -3.49 0.55 -15.06
C TYR A 163 -3.20 -0.96 -15.03
N THR A 164 -3.50 -1.61 -13.91
CA THR A 164 -3.20 -3.05 -13.73
C THR A 164 -3.90 -3.93 -14.75
N ASP A 165 -5.21 -3.81 -14.92
CA ASP A 165 -6.00 -4.58 -15.90
C ASP A 165 -5.45 -4.43 -17.33
N VAL A 166 -5.13 -3.22 -17.74
CA VAL A 166 -4.62 -2.91 -19.07
C VAL A 166 -3.22 -3.48 -19.31
N GLU A 167 -2.33 -3.44 -18.31
CA GLU A 167 -0.98 -3.95 -18.47
C GLU A 167 -0.91 -5.47 -18.38
N VAL A 168 -1.67 -6.08 -17.45
CA VAL A 168 -1.78 -7.54 -17.32
C VAL A 168 -2.24 -8.17 -18.65
N ASP A 169 -3.24 -7.59 -19.30
CA ASP A 169 -3.74 -8.03 -20.61
C ASP A 169 -2.66 -8.09 -21.71
N LYS A 170 -1.68 -7.19 -21.65
CA LYS A 170 -0.62 -7.07 -22.67
C LYS A 170 0.57 -7.99 -22.41
N MET A 171 0.74 -8.45 -21.17
CA MET A 171 1.94 -9.20 -20.74
C MET A 171 2.15 -10.50 -21.54
N PRO A 172 1.14 -11.35 -21.78
CA PRO A 172 1.31 -12.57 -22.56
C PRO A 172 1.81 -12.38 -23.99
N ALA A 173 1.39 -11.29 -24.64
CA ALA A 173 1.85 -10.93 -25.99
C ALA A 173 3.29 -10.41 -26.02
N LYS A 174 3.79 -9.89 -24.88
CA LYS A 174 5.19 -9.49 -24.67
C LYS A 174 6.09 -10.67 -24.28
N GLY A 175 5.56 -11.89 -24.20
CA GLY A 175 6.30 -13.09 -23.82
C GLY A 175 6.33 -13.39 -22.31
N ILE A 176 5.64 -12.61 -21.48
CA ILE A 176 5.49 -12.88 -20.04
C ILE A 176 4.37 -13.92 -19.89
N LYS A 177 4.73 -15.17 -19.60
CA LYS A 177 3.79 -16.30 -19.44
C LYS A 177 3.58 -16.68 -17.98
N LYS A 178 4.48 -16.30 -17.09
CA LYS A 178 4.42 -16.60 -15.66
C LYS A 178 4.49 -15.32 -14.85
N LEU A 179 3.38 -14.93 -14.25
CA LEU A 179 3.23 -13.65 -13.57
C LEU A 179 3.03 -13.85 -12.07
N ALA A 180 3.86 -13.19 -11.26
CA ALA A 180 3.59 -13.01 -9.84
C ALA A 180 3.09 -11.57 -9.61
N VAL A 181 2.07 -11.39 -8.77
CA VAL A 181 1.50 -10.08 -8.45
C VAL A 181 1.48 -9.88 -6.94
N VAL A 182 1.92 -8.71 -6.47
CA VAL A 182 1.86 -8.30 -5.06
C VAL A 182 1.11 -6.98 -4.93
N THR A 183 0.41 -6.78 -3.80
CA THR A 183 -0.42 -5.60 -3.51
C THR A 183 0.02 -4.82 -2.27
N PRO A 184 1.14 -4.06 -2.32
CA PRO A 184 1.80 -3.50 -1.12
C PRO A 184 1.11 -2.28 -0.51
N ALA A 185 -0.04 -1.87 -1.06
CA ALA A 185 -0.88 -0.82 -0.49
C ALA A 185 -1.71 -1.31 0.72
N PHE A 186 -1.80 -2.62 0.89
CA PHE A 186 -2.58 -3.29 1.92
C PHE A 186 -1.69 -4.23 2.73
N VAL A 187 -1.87 -4.21 4.06
CA VAL A 187 -1.20 -5.17 4.96
C VAL A 187 -2.06 -6.40 5.25
N SER A 188 -3.33 -6.40 4.84
CA SER A 188 -4.26 -7.52 4.99
C SER A 188 -5.05 -7.68 3.69
N ASP A 189 -5.39 -8.92 3.35
CA ASP A 189 -6.20 -9.22 2.17
C ASP A 189 -7.61 -8.61 2.29
N CYS A 190 -8.11 -8.15 1.15
CA CYS A 190 -9.41 -7.51 1.01
C CYS A 190 -10.01 -7.81 -0.37
N LEU A 191 -11.12 -7.17 -0.71
CA LEU A 191 -11.79 -7.39 -2.01
C LEU A 191 -10.83 -7.11 -3.17
N GLU A 192 -10.08 -6.01 -3.07
CA GLU A 192 -9.14 -5.57 -4.09
C GLU A 192 -7.97 -6.54 -4.30
N THR A 193 -7.56 -7.30 -3.27
CA THR A 193 -6.47 -8.29 -3.41
C THR A 193 -7.00 -9.65 -3.86
N LEU A 194 -8.12 -10.10 -3.32
CA LEU A 194 -8.67 -11.43 -3.60
C LEU A 194 -9.47 -11.45 -4.91
N GLU A 195 -10.42 -10.55 -5.09
CA GLU A 195 -11.32 -10.57 -6.25
C GLU A 195 -10.68 -9.88 -7.46
N GLU A 196 -10.17 -8.65 -7.31
CA GLU A 196 -9.61 -7.93 -8.47
C GLU A 196 -8.30 -8.55 -8.97
N ILE A 197 -7.41 -8.97 -8.06
CA ILE A 197 -6.09 -9.50 -8.44
C ILE A 197 -6.06 -11.02 -8.52
N ALA A 198 -6.38 -11.73 -7.43
CA ALA A 198 -6.22 -13.18 -7.39
C ALA A 198 -7.24 -13.94 -8.27
N MET A 199 -8.39 -13.34 -8.57
CA MET A 199 -9.41 -13.90 -9.46
C MET A 199 -9.40 -13.22 -10.83
N ARG A 200 -9.77 -11.94 -10.92
CA ARG A 200 -10.03 -11.29 -12.22
C ARG A 200 -8.77 -11.05 -13.04
N ALA A 201 -7.73 -10.45 -12.47
CA ALA A 201 -6.47 -10.26 -13.19
C ALA A 201 -5.83 -11.59 -13.61
N LYS A 202 -6.02 -12.65 -12.82
CA LYS A 202 -5.62 -14.01 -13.18
C LYS A 202 -6.39 -14.52 -14.41
N GLU A 203 -7.73 -14.45 -14.37
CA GLU A 203 -8.60 -14.86 -15.46
C GLU A 203 -8.25 -14.11 -16.76
N ASP A 204 -8.07 -12.79 -16.68
CA ASP A 204 -7.68 -11.95 -17.80
C ASP A 204 -6.30 -12.36 -18.35
N PHE A 205 -5.30 -12.53 -17.49
CA PHE A 205 -3.95 -12.96 -17.89
C PHE A 205 -3.96 -14.32 -18.62
N GLU A 206 -4.66 -15.31 -18.06
CA GLU A 206 -4.79 -16.65 -18.63
C GLU A 206 -5.56 -16.63 -19.95
N ALA A 207 -6.64 -15.83 -20.04
CA ALA A 207 -7.43 -15.67 -21.27
C ALA A 207 -6.63 -15.03 -22.42
N LYS A 208 -5.61 -14.21 -22.11
CA LYS A 208 -4.68 -13.64 -23.10
C LYS A 208 -3.49 -14.56 -23.42
N GLY A 209 -3.46 -15.77 -22.86
CA GLY A 209 -2.44 -16.78 -23.13
C GLY A 209 -1.26 -16.74 -22.16
N GLY A 210 -1.44 -16.23 -20.95
CA GLY A 210 -0.58 -16.52 -19.81
C GLY A 210 -0.74 -17.97 -19.35
N GLU A 211 0.26 -18.52 -18.67
CA GLU A 211 0.31 -19.93 -18.26
C GLU A 211 0.23 -20.11 -16.75
N ASN A 212 0.97 -19.30 -15.98
CA ASN A 212 1.00 -19.40 -14.52
C ASN A 212 0.80 -18.02 -13.90
N PHE A 213 -0.06 -17.95 -12.90
CA PHE A 213 -0.33 -16.72 -12.17
C PHE A 213 -0.26 -16.99 -10.66
N LEU A 214 0.47 -16.15 -9.95
CA LEU A 214 0.58 -16.17 -8.50
C LEU A 214 0.19 -14.81 -7.93
N ALA A 215 -0.94 -14.72 -7.24
CA ALA A 215 -1.21 -13.61 -6.33
C ALA A 215 -0.50 -13.90 -5.00
N ILE A 216 0.44 -13.04 -4.63
CA ILE A 216 1.12 -13.12 -3.33
C ILE A 216 0.17 -12.51 -2.29
N PRO A 217 -0.17 -13.23 -1.21
CA PRO A 217 -1.06 -12.71 -0.18
C PRO A 217 -0.44 -11.49 0.51
N CYS A 218 -1.29 -10.64 1.06
CA CYS A 218 -0.84 -9.58 1.97
C CYS A 218 -0.13 -10.16 3.20
N LEU A 219 0.50 -9.28 4.00
CA LEU A 219 1.18 -9.68 5.23
C LEU A 219 0.24 -10.40 6.22
N ASN A 220 -1.04 -10.07 6.23
CA ASN A 220 -2.07 -10.72 7.05
C ASN A 220 -1.61 -10.88 8.52
N ASP A 221 -1.54 -12.11 8.98
CA ASP A 221 -1.11 -12.55 10.31
C ASP A 221 0.32 -13.15 10.31
N ASP A 222 1.15 -12.78 9.33
CA ASP A 222 2.57 -13.17 9.28
C ASP A 222 3.30 -12.80 10.58
N ASP A 223 3.98 -13.78 11.17
CA ASP A 223 4.59 -13.66 12.51
C ASP A 223 5.60 -12.51 12.55
N GLU A 224 6.43 -12.35 11.53
CA GLU A 224 7.41 -11.28 11.42
C GLU A 224 6.73 -9.90 11.32
N TRP A 225 5.61 -9.79 10.60
CA TRP A 225 4.80 -8.57 10.57
C TRP A 225 4.17 -8.24 11.93
N CYS A 226 3.51 -9.21 12.56
CA CYS A 226 2.93 -9.04 13.89
C CYS A 226 3.98 -8.64 14.93
N GLN A 227 5.17 -9.23 14.86
CA GLN A 227 6.29 -8.88 15.75
C GLN A 227 6.77 -7.44 15.54
N THR A 228 6.91 -6.99 14.28
CA THR A 228 7.28 -5.59 13.97
C THR A 228 6.25 -4.60 14.51
N VAL A 229 4.96 -4.85 14.31
CA VAL A 229 3.89 -4.01 14.87
C VAL A 229 3.91 -4.00 16.40
N SER A 230 4.12 -5.17 17.02
CA SER A 230 4.26 -5.27 18.48
C SER A 230 5.44 -4.43 18.98
N ASN A 231 6.59 -4.48 18.29
CA ASN A 231 7.76 -3.67 18.64
C ASN A 231 7.45 -2.18 18.55
N TRP A 232 6.77 -1.71 17.51
CA TRP A 232 6.38 -0.30 17.39
C TRP A 232 5.45 0.15 18.52
N ILE A 233 4.50 -0.69 18.92
CA ILE A 233 3.60 -0.41 20.04
C ILE A 233 4.39 -0.35 21.36
N ASN A 234 5.29 -1.30 21.58
CA ASN A 234 6.13 -1.35 22.78
C ASN A 234 7.09 -0.16 22.84
N ASP A 235 7.68 0.26 21.72
CA ASP A 235 8.55 1.43 21.66
C ASP A 235 7.79 2.73 21.91
N TRP A 236 6.53 2.83 21.49
CA TRP A 236 5.65 3.96 21.79
C TRP A 236 5.24 4.01 23.26
N ALA A 237 4.99 2.85 23.89
CA ALA A 237 4.50 2.75 25.26
C ALA A 237 5.59 2.91 26.35
N ARG A 238 6.86 3.06 25.95
CA ARG A 238 7.99 3.27 26.86
C ARG A 238 8.08 4.72 27.34
#